data_AF-A0A1Y3U5W5-F1
#
_entry.id   AF-A0A1Y3U5W5-F1
#
_cell.length_a   1.000
_cell.length_b   1.000
_cell.length_c   1.000
_cell.angle_alpha   90.00
_cell.angle_beta   90.00
_cell.angle_gamma   90.00
#
_symmetry.space_group_name_H-M   'P 1'
#
loop_
_entity.id
_entity.type
_entity.pdbx_description
1 polymer ?
#
loop_
_entity_poly.entity_id
_entity_poly.type
_entity_poly.pdbx_seq_one_letter_code
_entity_poly.pdbx_strand_id
1 'polypeptide(L)'
;MAKMMTFADYKAQVFNDAREAIREAAARIDDWSRMYDELFVDDGVTGNASGSHTFSRAAALENVRGLLGDAEFAAEADGQGYGLDVFGLDPEGLDVTARCIALACVSRELEGVYEAERTPEAE
;
A
#
# COMPACT_ATOMS: atom_id res chain seq x y z
N MET A 1 2.81 -17.00 19.27
CA MET A 1 3.24 -16.81 17.87
C MET A 1 2.75 -15.45 17.44
N ALA A 2 3.58 -14.62 16.81
CA ALA A 2 3.12 -13.36 16.23
C ALA A 2 2.10 -13.69 15.12
N LYS A 3 1.00 -12.92 15.05
CA LYS A 3 0.03 -13.05 13.95
C LYS A 3 0.75 -12.71 12.65
N MET A 4 0.72 -13.62 11.67
CA MET A 4 1.26 -13.36 10.33
C MET A 4 0.34 -12.38 9.61
N MET A 5 0.92 -11.43 8.87
CA MET A 5 0.12 -10.47 8.09
C MET A 5 -0.39 -11.12 6.81
N THR A 6 -1.72 -11.20 6.71
CA THR A 6 -2.43 -11.56 5.47
C THR A 6 -2.48 -10.36 4.52
N PHE A 7 -2.82 -10.58 3.26
CA PHE A 7 -3.00 -9.50 2.31
C PHE A 7 -4.13 -8.54 2.69
N ALA A 8 -5.17 -9.05 3.35
CA ALA A 8 -6.20 -8.21 3.97
C ALA A 8 -5.62 -7.27 5.05
N ASP A 9 -4.64 -7.74 5.85
CA ASP A 9 -3.94 -6.88 6.81
C ASP A 9 -3.08 -5.81 6.09
N TYR A 10 -2.46 -6.13 4.95
CA TYR A 10 -1.75 -5.16 4.11
C TYR A 10 -2.69 -4.07 3.58
N LYS A 11 -3.84 -4.43 3.00
CA LYS A 11 -4.83 -3.45 2.52
C LYS A 11 -5.31 -2.54 3.64
N ALA A 12 -5.55 -3.08 4.84
CA ALA A 12 -5.96 -2.29 5.98
C ALA A 12 -4.85 -1.32 6.45
N GLN A 13 -3.58 -1.75 6.50
CA GLN A 13 -2.47 -0.86 6.85
C GLN A 13 -2.29 0.24 5.81
N VAL A 14 -2.15 -0.12 4.54
CA VAL A 14 -1.97 0.83 3.43
C VAL A 14 -3.11 1.83 3.36
N PHE A 15 -4.36 1.39 3.56
CA PHE A 15 -5.50 2.31 3.60
C PHE A 15 -5.38 3.34 4.73
N ASN A 16 -5.04 2.90 5.95
CA ASN A 16 -4.91 3.80 7.09
C ASN A 16 -3.73 4.77 6.91
N ASP A 17 -2.57 4.26 6.47
CA ASP A 17 -1.37 5.05 6.26
C ASP A 17 -1.61 6.09 5.15
N ALA A 18 -2.21 5.67 4.03
CA ALA A 18 -2.57 6.57 2.93
C ALA A 18 -3.62 7.60 3.34
N ARG A 19 -4.61 7.23 4.16
CA ARG A 19 -5.62 8.15 4.68
C ARG A 19 -4.99 9.28 5.50
N GLU A 20 -4.02 8.97 6.37
CA GLU A 20 -3.32 10.01 7.12
C GLU A 20 -2.48 10.89 6.19
N ALA A 21 -1.76 10.30 5.23
CA ALA A 21 -1.01 11.08 4.23
C ALA A 21 -1.91 12.00 3.39
N ILE A 22 -3.11 11.54 3.02
CA ILE A 22 -4.12 12.36 2.32
C ILE A 22 -4.53 13.54 3.20
N ARG A 23 -4.84 13.35 4.49
CA ARG A 23 -5.22 14.45 5.39
C ARG A 23 -4.17 15.55 5.47
N GLU A 24 -2.90 15.16 5.48
CA GLU A 24 -1.78 16.10 5.55
C GLU A 24 -1.54 16.85 4.23
N ALA A 25 -1.88 16.23 3.09
CA ALA A 25 -1.48 16.71 1.77
C ALA A 25 -2.63 17.15 0.84
N ALA A 26 -3.87 16.80 1.12
CA ALA A 26 -5.02 17.03 0.22
C ALA A 26 -5.24 18.50 -0.11
N ALA A 27 -4.95 19.42 0.83
CA ALA A 27 -5.05 20.85 0.61
C ALA A 27 -4.01 21.41 -0.39
N ARG A 28 -2.85 20.74 -0.53
CA ARG A 28 -1.73 21.17 -1.40
C ARG A 28 -1.65 20.45 -2.74
N ILE A 29 -2.42 19.36 -2.92
CA ILE A 29 -2.42 18.55 -4.14
C ILE A 29 -3.76 18.68 -4.85
N ASP A 30 -3.71 19.16 -6.09
CA ASP A 30 -4.81 19.71 -6.86
C ASP A 30 -5.76 18.69 -7.49
N ASP A 31 -5.30 17.46 -7.70
CA ASP A 31 -6.10 16.35 -8.23
C ASP A 31 -5.70 14.99 -7.63
N TRP A 32 -6.61 14.01 -7.77
CA TRP A 32 -6.43 12.66 -7.24
C TRP A 32 -5.27 11.90 -7.90
N SER A 33 -5.02 12.09 -9.21
CA SER A 33 -3.93 11.39 -9.90
C SER A 33 -2.59 11.75 -9.27
N ARG A 34 -2.36 13.04 -9.02
CA ARG A 34 -1.16 13.51 -8.34
C ARG A 34 -1.09 13.07 -6.89
N MET A 35 -2.22 13.03 -6.18
CA MET A 35 -2.27 12.52 -4.81
C MET A 35 -1.89 11.03 -4.77
N TYR A 36 -2.42 10.24 -5.70
CA TYR A 36 -2.11 8.83 -5.84
C TYR A 36 -0.63 8.60 -6.15
N ASP A 37 -0.03 9.39 -7.05
CA ASP A 37 1.40 9.30 -7.34
C ASP A 37 2.26 9.57 -6.09
N GLU A 38 1.87 10.56 -5.27
CA GLU A 38 2.56 10.87 -4.01
C GLU A 38 2.42 9.71 -3.00
N LEU A 39 1.22 9.14 -2.84
CA LEU A 39 1.00 7.96 -2.00
C LEU A 39 1.81 6.75 -2.50
N PHE A 40 1.93 6.60 -3.81
CA PHE A 40 2.64 5.49 -4.43
C PHE A 40 4.13 5.54 -4.14
N VAL A 41 4.73 6.72 -4.00
CA VAL A 41 6.16 6.89 -3.68
C VAL A 41 6.43 7.16 -2.20
N ASP A 42 5.41 7.39 -1.38
CA ASP A 42 5.57 7.64 0.05
C ASP A 42 6.09 6.39 0.76
N ASP A 43 7.26 6.49 1.40
CA ASP A 43 7.87 5.37 2.10
C ASP A 43 7.03 4.89 3.29
N GLY A 44 6.25 5.78 3.91
CA GLY A 44 5.30 5.47 4.97
C GLY A 44 4.04 4.74 4.49
N VAL A 45 3.76 4.74 3.19
CA VAL A 45 2.61 4.01 2.61
C VAL A 45 3.09 2.73 1.92
N THR A 46 4.01 2.85 0.96
CA THR A 46 4.44 1.73 0.12
C THR A 46 5.91 1.34 0.28
N GLY A 47 6.79 2.28 0.62
CA GLY A 47 8.24 2.06 0.55
C GLY A 47 8.81 2.08 -0.87
N ASN A 48 8.04 2.48 -1.88
CA ASN A 48 8.42 2.31 -3.28
C ASN A 48 9.51 3.29 -3.75
N ALA A 49 9.62 4.48 -3.16
CA ALA A 49 10.71 5.40 -3.50
C ALA A 49 12.07 4.86 -3.04
N SER A 50 12.13 4.34 -1.81
CA SER A 50 13.36 3.81 -1.23
C SER A 50 13.65 2.34 -1.57
N GLY A 51 12.62 1.59 -1.97
CA GLY A 51 12.67 0.14 -2.10
C GLY A 51 12.52 -0.62 -0.76
N SER A 52 12.21 0.07 0.34
CA SER A 52 11.95 -0.58 1.63
C SER A 52 11.04 0.25 2.54
N HIS A 53 9.85 -0.27 2.84
CA HIS A 53 8.92 0.37 3.78
C HIS A 53 9.43 0.31 5.24
N THR A 54 10.06 -0.80 5.64
CA THR A 54 10.51 -1.01 7.03
C THR A 54 11.96 -0.59 7.27
N PHE A 55 12.72 -0.34 6.21
CA PHE A 55 14.17 -0.14 6.24
C PHE A 55 14.91 -1.26 7.01
N SER A 56 14.32 -2.47 7.00
CA SER A 56 14.79 -3.63 7.76
C SER A 56 14.33 -4.92 7.10
N ARG A 57 15.27 -5.60 6.42
CA ARG A 57 15.05 -6.93 5.84
C ARG A 57 14.45 -7.96 6.82
N ALA A 58 14.81 -7.87 8.10
CA ALA A 58 14.27 -8.77 9.12
C ALA A 58 12.78 -8.50 9.39
N ALA A 59 12.38 -7.23 9.51
CA ALA A 59 10.99 -6.84 9.71
C ALA A 59 10.15 -7.13 8.46
N ALA A 60 10.66 -6.79 7.27
CA ALA A 60 10.01 -7.14 6.01
C ALA A 60 9.77 -8.65 5.88
N LEU A 61 10.75 -9.48 6.27
CA LEU A 61 10.59 -10.94 6.29
C LEU A 61 9.48 -11.40 7.23
N GLU A 62 9.28 -10.74 8.37
CA GLU A 62 8.17 -11.07 9.28
C GLU A 62 6.81 -10.73 8.66
N ASN A 63 6.71 -9.59 7.97
CA ASN A 63 5.50 -9.15 7.29
C ASN A 63 5.10 -10.08 6.13
N VAL A 64 6.03 -10.40 5.23
CA VAL A 64 5.71 -11.10 3.97
C VAL A 64 5.43 -12.59 4.15
N ARG A 65 5.77 -13.18 5.30
CA ARG A 65 5.53 -14.61 5.57
C ARG A 65 4.06 -15.00 5.43
N GLY A 66 3.14 -14.12 5.77
CA GLY A 66 1.71 -14.39 5.65
C GLY A 66 1.16 -14.33 4.23
N LEU A 67 1.94 -13.79 3.27
CA LEU A 67 1.59 -13.79 1.86
C LEU A 67 1.83 -15.14 1.19
N LEU A 68 2.67 -16.00 1.79
CA LEU A 68 2.92 -17.35 1.28
C LEU A 68 1.67 -18.22 1.46
N GLY A 69 0.98 -18.47 0.35
CA GLY A 69 -0.29 -19.20 0.35
C GLY A 69 -1.53 -18.32 0.56
N ASP A 70 -1.37 -16.99 0.59
CA ASP A 70 -2.49 -16.06 0.52
C ASP A 70 -3.02 -16.01 -0.91
N ALA A 71 -4.20 -16.61 -1.11
CA ALA A 71 -4.82 -16.72 -2.42
C ALA A 71 -5.28 -15.37 -2.98
N GLU A 72 -5.63 -14.42 -2.11
CA GLU A 72 -6.02 -13.07 -2.54
C GLU A 72 -4.82 -12.33 -3.10
N PHE A 73 -3.70 -12.34 -2.36
CA PHE A 73 -2.46 -11.73 -2.85
C PHE A 73 -2.01 -12.33 -4.19
N ALA A 74 -2.03 -13.66 -4.32
CA ALA A 74 -1.62 -14.33 -5.55
C ALA A 74 -2.50 -13.93 -6.75
N ALA A 75 -3.82 -13.79 -6.54
CA ALA A 75 -4.74 -13.37 -7.60
C ALA A 75 -4.52 -11.90 -8.01
N GLU A 76 -4.34 -10.99 -7.05
CA GLU A 76 -4.09 -9.58 -7.34
C GLU A 76 -2.71 -9.35 -8.00
N ALA A 77 -1.68 -10.08 -7.55
CA ALA A 77 -0.36 -10.04 -8.17
C ALA A 77 -0.38 -10.55 -9.62
N ASP A 78 -1.14 -11.61 -9.91
CA ASP A 78 -1.34 -12.10 -11.27
C ASP A 78 -2.12 -11.10 -12.14
N GLY A 79 -3.20 -10.51 -11.59
CA GLY A 79 -4.00 -9.48 -12.26
C GLY A 79 -3.20 -8.23 -12.64
N GLN A 80 -2.14 -7.92 -11.89
CA GLN A 80 -1.20 -6.83 -12.18
C GLN A 80 0.03 -7.26 -13.00
N GLY A 81 0.09 -8.51 -13.45
CA GLY A 81 1.13 -9.00 -14.37
C GLY A 81 2.43 -9.45 -13.69
N TYR A 82 2.47 -9.54 -12.36
CA TYR A 82 3.62 -10.13 -11.65
C TYR A 82 3.58 -11.67 -11.66
N GLY A 83 2.38 -12.26 -11.59
CA GLY A 83 2.21 -13.70 -11.46
C GLY A 83 2.93 -14.28 -10.24
N LEU A 84 3.42 -15.51 -10.35
CA LEU A 84 4.15 -16.18 -9.26
C LEU A 84 5.59 -15.66 -9.08
N ASP A 85 6.12 -14.92 -10.05
CA ASP A 85 7.50 -14.39 -10.00
C ASP A 85 7.68 -13.37 -8.87
N VAL A 86 6.58 -12.77 -8.38
CA VAL A 86 6.58 -11.87 -7.22
C VAL A 86 7.20 -12.52 -5.97
N PHE A 87 7.04 -13.82 -5.79
CA PHE A 87 7.59 -14.56 -4.64
C PHE A 87 9.10 -14.82 -4.76
N GLY A 88 9.71 -14.50 -5.91
CA GLY A 88 11.16 -14.53 -6.12
C GLY A 88 11.88 -13.26 -5.66
N LEU A 89 11.14 -12.21 -5.30
CA LEU A 89 11.70 -10.97 -4.75
C LEU A 89 12.34 -11.22 -3.39
N ASP A 90 13.28 -10.35 -3.01
CA ASP A 90 13.75 -10.34 -1.64
C ASP A 90 12.66 -9.83 -0.68
N PRO A 91 12.81 -9.99 0.65
CA PRO A 91 11.75 -9.64 1.58
C PRO A 91 11.28 -8.20 1.50
N GLU A 92 12.19 -7.24 1.26
CA GLU A 92 11.83 -5.82 1.17
C GLU A 92 11.11 -5.53 -0.15
N GLY A 93 11.61 -6.08 -1.26
CA GLY A 93 10.94 -5.97 -2.56
C GLY A 93 9.54 -6.59 -2.55
N LEU A 94 9.36 -7.75 -1.90
CA LEU A 94 8.05 -8.38 -1.76
C LEU A 94 7.10 -7.56 -0.87
N ASP A 95 7.58 -6.99 0.25
CA ASP A 95 6.79 -6.11 1.14
C ASP A 95 6.32 -4.86 0.38
N VAL A 96 7.25 -4.17 -0.31
CA VAL A 96 6.93 -2.99 -1.14
C VAL A 96 5.95 -3.33 -2.26
N THR A 97 6.18 -4.44 -2.97
CA THR A 97 5.29 -4.85 -4.07
C THR A 97 3.89 -5.17 -3.54
N ALA A 98 3.78 -5.87 -2.41
CA ALA A 98 2.50 -6.16 -1.79
C ALA A 98 1.77 -4.89 -1.35
N ARG A 99 2.48 -3.90 -0.79
CA ARG A 99 1.90 -2.59 -0.44
C ARG A 99 1.43 -1.80 -1.65
N CYS A 100 2.19 -1.83 -2.76
CA CYS A 100 1.79 -1.18 -4.01
C CYS A 100 0.52 -1.82 -4.60
N ILE A 101 0.44 -3.15 -4.61
CA ILE A 101 -0.77 -3.88 -5.05
C ILE A 101 -1.93 -3.54 -4.12
N ALA A 102 -1.71 -3.55 -2.80
CA ALA A 102 -2.72 -3.18 -1.82
C ALA A 102 -3.24 -1.75 -2.03
N LEU A 103 -2.35 -0.78 -2.28
CA LEU A 103 -2.71 0.61 -2.59
C LEU A 103 -3.61 0.70 -3.83
N ALA A 104 -3.28 -0.03 -4.89
CA ALA A 104 -4.11 -0.10 -6.09
C ALA A 104 -5.51 -0.67 -5.77
N CYS A 105 -5.60 -1.72 -4.95
CA CYS A 105 -6.88 -2.32 -4.56
C CYS A 105 -7.77 -1.36 -3.75
N VAL A 106 -7.19 -0.51 -2.91
CA VAL A 106 -7.95 0.44 -2.05
C VAL A 106 -8.06 1.85 -2.66
N SER A 107 -7.46 2.09 -3.82
CA SER A 107 -7.37 3.40 -4.48
C SER A 107 -8.71 4.12 -4.62
N ARG A 108 -9.76 3.41 -5.06
CA ARG A 108 -11.11 3.98 -5.23
C ARG A 108 -11.73 4.45 -3.91
N GLU A 109 -11.48 3.75 -2.81
CA GLU A 109 -11.96 4.17 -1.49
C GLU A 109 -11.19 5.40 -0.99
N LEU A 110 -9.87 5.42 -1.23
CA LEU A 110 -9.02 6.56 -0.90
C LEU A 110 -9.32 7.81 -1.74
N GLU A 111 -9.75 7.67 -2.99
CA GLU A 111 -10.22 8.80 -3.81
C GLU A 111 -11.39 9.52 -3.12
N GLY A 112 -12.35 8.77 -2.56
CA GLY A 112 -13.45 9.33 -1.78
C GLY A 112 -12.99 10.03 -0.50
N VAL A 113 -11.94 9.51 0.16
CA VAL A 113 -11.31 10.19 1.31
C VAL A 113 -10.69 11.52 0.87
N TYR A 114 -9.95 11.53 -0.23
CA TYR A 114 -9.31 12.73 -0.79
C TYR A 114 -10.35 13.81 -1.15
N GLU A 115 -11.46 13.43 -1.78
CA GLU A 115 -12.55 14.36 -2.12
C GLU A 115 -13.20 14.98 -0.87
N ALA A 116 -13.38 14.19 0.19
CA ALA A 116 -13.93 14.66 1.47
C ALA A 116 -12.99 15.67 2.16
N GLU A 117 -11.68 15.42 2.18
CA GLU A 117 -10.70 16.34 2.79
C GLU A 117 -10.58 17.67 2.02
N ARG A 118 -10.90 17.68 0.72
CA ARG A 118 -10.89 18.91 -0.11
C ARG A 118 -12.19 19.70 -0.09
N THR A 119 -13.26 19.08 0.38
CA THR A 119 -14.56 19.72 0.49
C THR A 119 -14.85 19.90 1.97
N PRO A 120 -14.37 20.99 2.62
CA PRO A 120 -14.82 21.27 3.97
C PRO A 120 -16.35 21.38 3.92
N GLU A 121 -17.03 20.56 4.73
CA GLU A 121 -18.49 20.62 4.87
C GLU A 121 -18.87 22.10 5.07
N ALA A 122 -19.72 22.61 4.18
CA ALA A 122 -20.22 23.97 4.29
C ALA A 122 -21.14 24.03 5.51
N GLU A 123 -20.58 24.42 6.67
CA GLU A 123 -21.32 24.84 7.85
C GLU A 123 -21.30 26.37 8.01
#